data_AF-A0A7C5HM39-F1
#
_entry.id   AF-A0A7C5HM39-F1
#
_cell.length_a   1.000
_cell.length_b   1.000
_cell.length_c   1.000
_cell.angle_alpha   90.00
_cell.angle_beta   90.00
_cell.angle_gamma   90.00
#
_symmetry.space_group_name_H-M   'P 1'
#
loop_
_entity.id
_entity.type
_entity.pdbx_description
1 polymer ?
#
loop_
_entity_poly.entity_id
_entity_poly.type
_entity_poly.pdbx_seq_one_letter_code
_entity_poly.pdbx_strand_id
1 'polypeptide(L)'
;MKKSIKKIKKAFKDEMAYARKIGYEGLLIPLSSENSENTCIYLDAIYDMATIREMILENGWHTDSLMINLAENSQRVIRMKEDATT
;
A
#
# COMPACT_ATOMS: atom_id res chain seq x y z
N MET A 1 14.22 0.35 -8.31
CA MET A 1 13.10 0.02 -7.39
C MET A 1 13.44 0.13 -5.88
N LYS A 2 14.57 -0.39 -5.35
CA LYS A 2 14.88 -0.31 -3.89
C LYS A 2 15.01 1.12 -3.30
N LYS A 3 15.45 2.11 -4.11
CA LYS A 3 15.59 3.51 -3.66
C LYS A 3 14.24 4.23 -3.43
N SER A 4 13.17 3.78 -4.09
CA SER A 4 11.84 4.42 -4.01
C SER A 4 11.09 4.05 -2.72
N ILE A 5 11.18 2.78 -2.29
CA ILE A 5 10.46 2.29 -1.10
C ILE A 5 10.90 3.01 0.18
N LYS A 6 12.22 3.24 0.37
CA LYS A 6 12.71 3.99 1.54
C LYS A 6 12.18 5.42 1.59
N LYS A 7 12.01 6.08 0.43
CA LYS A 7 11.44 7.43 0.36
C LYS A 7 9.96 7.40 0.72
N ILE A 8 9.22 6.42 0.20
CA ILE A 8 7.79 6.23 0.49
C ILE A 8 7.59 5.96 1.98
N LYS A 9 8.32 5.03 2.59
CA LYS A 9 8.22 4.79 4.05
C LYS A 9 8.54 6.03 4.89
N LYS A 10 9.39 6.92 4.40
CA LYS A 10 9.69 8.20 5.08
C LYS A 10 8.53 9.19 4.92
N ALA A 11 7.93 9.27 3.75
CA ALA A 11 6.76 10.11 3.48
C ALA A 11 5.54 9.67 4.30
N PHE A 12 5.30 8.36 4.41
CA PHE A 12 4.18 7.76 5.15
C PHE A 12 4.52 7.38 6.59
N LYS A 13 5.62 7.92 7.15
CA LYS A 13 6.04 7.59 8.52
C LYS A 13 4.98 8.00 9.54
N ASP A 14 4.38 9.18 9.35
CA ASP A 14 3.37 9.73 10.25
C ASP A 14 2.06 8.95 10.13
N GLU A 15 1.64 8.61 8.90
CA GLU A 15 0.48 7.73 8.67
C GLU A 15 0.68 6.33 9.28
N MET A 16 1.88 5.74 9.19
CA MET A 16 2.18 4.48 9.87
C MET A 16 2.10 4.60 11.41
N ALA A 17 2.55 5.72 11.97
CA ALA A 17 2.48 5.97 13.41
C ALA A 17 1.02 6.17 13.86
N TYR A 18 0.23 6.90 13.07
CA TYR A 18 -1.20 7.06 13.27
C TYR A 18 -1.92 5.72 13.19
N ALA A 19 -1.65 4.93 12.15
CA ALA A 19 -2.24 3.61 11.94
C ALA A 19 -2.05 2.71 13.18
N ARG A 20 -0.81 2.65 13.68
CA ARG A 20 -0.46 1.90 14.91
C ARG A 20 -1.17 2.43 16.15
N LYS A 21 -1.33 3.75 16.27
CA LYS A 21 -1.98 4.39 17.42
C LYS A 21 -3.48 4.08 17.45
N ILE A 22 -4.12 4.03 16.30
CA ILE A 22 -5.56 3.73 16.18
C ILE A 22 -5.85 2.23 16.27
N GLY A 23 -4.88 1.38 15.89
CA GLY A 23 -5.01 -0.08 15.95
C GLY A 23 -5.23 -0.75 14.60
N TYR A 24 -4.91 -0.07 13.50
CA TYR A 24 -4.91 -0.68 12.17
C TYR A 24 -3.77 -1.69 12.04
N GLU A 25 -4.03 -2.83 11.40
CA GLU A 25 -3.06 -3.88 11.16
C GLU A 25 -2.20 -3.64 9.92
N GLY A 26 -2.66 -2.85 8.96
CA GLY A 26 -1.95 -2.63 7.71
C GLY A 26 -2.15 -1.24 7.08
N LEU A 27 -1.32 -0.97 6.08
CA LEU A 27 -1.39 0.23 5.26
C LEU A 27 -1.14 -0.13 3.79
N LEU A 28 -1.98 0.35 2.88
CA LEU A 28 -1.72 0.29 1.43
C LEU A 28 -1.31 1.66 0.92
N ILE A 29 -0.24 1.68 0.13
CA ILE A 29 0.33 2.89 -0.44
C ILE A 29 0.53 2.66 -1.94
N PRO A 30 0.02 3.52 -2.82
CA PRO A 30 0.26 3.40 -4.25
C PRO A 30 1.73 3.70 -4.56
N LEU A 31 2.34 2.94 -5.48
CA LEU A 31 3.71 3.16 -5.95
C LEU A 31 3.78 4.05 -7.21
N SER A 32 2.66 4.65 -7.64
CA SER A 32 2.62 5.57 -8.78
C SER A 32 3.61 6.73 -8.61
N SER A 33 4.33 7.06 -9.68
CA SER A 33 5.25 8.20 -9.70
C SER A 33 4.53 9.55 -9.89
N GLU A 34 3.27 9.53 -10.29
CA GLU A 34 2.55 10.74 -10.72
C GLU A 34 1.58 11.29 -9.68
N ASN A 35 1.11 10.47 -8.74
CA ASN A 35 0.28 10.94 -7.63
C ASN A 35 1.13 11.17 -6.38
N SER A 36 1.67 12.37 -6.31
CA SER A 36 2.32 12.99 -5.15
C SER A 36 1.33 13.39 -4.04
N GLU A 37 0.15 12.80 -4.01
CA GLU A 37 -0.77 12.94 -2.90
C GLU A 37 -0.47 11.81 -1.93
N ASN A 38 -0.26 12.13 -0.65
CA ASN A 38 0.03 11.17 0.42
C ASN A 38 -1.21 10.31 0.74
N THR A 39 -1.84 9.73 -0.27
CA THR A 39 -3.05 8.94 -0.15
C THR A 39 -2.64 7.51 0.19
N CYS A 40 -3.13 7.04 1.33
CA CYS A 40 -2.98 5.65 1.76
C CYS A 40 -4.33 5.11 2.22
N ILE A 41 -4.48 3.78 2.17
CA ILE A 41 -5.63 3.09 2.73
C ILE A 41 -5.19 2.44 4.04
N TYR A 42 -5.93 2.72 5.10
CA TYR A 42 -5.78 2.06 6.38
C TYR A 42 -6.48 0.72 6.36
N LEU A 43 -5.79 -0.33 6.76
CA LEU A 43 -6.35 -1.68 6.84
C LEU A 43 -6.54 -2.04 8.31
N ASP A 44 -7.78 -2.27 8.70
CA ASP A 44 -8.16 -2.79 10.02
C ASP A 44 -7.66 -4.22 10.24
N ALA A 45 -7.57 -5.01 9.17
CA ALA A 45 -6.99 -6.36 9.16
C ALA A 45 -6.12 -6.61 7.93
N ILE A 46 -5.28 -7.65 7.97
CA ILE A 46 -4.57 -8.11 6.77
C ILE A 46 -5.46 -9.01 5.92
N TYR A 47 -6.03 -8.44 4.87
CA TYR A 47 -6.86 -9.15 3.90
C TYR A 47 -6.04 -10.00 2.93
N ASP A 48 -6.72 -10.94 2.27
CA ASP A 48 -6.13 -11.72 1.19
C ASP A 48 -5.85 -10.85 -0.05
N MET A 49 -5.05 -11.39 -0.96
CA MET A 49 -4.57 -10.65 -2.14
C MET A 49 -5.69 -10.21 -3.10
N ALA A 50 -6.81 -10.94 -3.18
CA ALA A 50 -7.91 -10.57 -4.07
C ALA A 50 -8.64 -9.34 -3.52
N THR A 51 -9.02 -9.37 -2.24
CA THR A 51 -9.64 -8.24 -1.54
C THR A 51 -8.77 -6.98 -1.60
N ILE A 52 -7.46 -7.12 -1.34
CA ILE A 52 -6.52 -5.99 -1.42
C ILE A 52 -6.48 -5.38 -2.83
N ARG A 53 -6.55 -6.19 -3.88
CA ARG A 53 -6.56 -5.70 -5.27
C ARG A 53 -7.86 -4.99 -5.61
N GLU A 54 -9.00 -5.49 -5.15
CA GLU A 54 -10.29 -4.83 -5.31
C GLU A 54 -10.25 -3.44 -4.66
N MET A 55 -9.79 -3.33 -3.40
CA MET A 55 -9.64 -2.05 -2.70
C MET A 55 -8.75 -1.05 -3.45
N ILE A 56 -7.66 -1.52 -4.04
CA ILE A 56 -6.74 -0.70 -4.86
C ILE A 56 -7.49 -0.17 -6.10
N LEU A 57 -8.24 -1.02 -6.81
CA LEU A 57 -9.01 -0.64 -8.00
C LEU A 57 -10.17 0.30 -7.66
N GLU A 58 -10.88 0.07 -6.55
CA GLU A 58 -11.95 0.94 -6.05
C GLU A 58 -11.44 2.34 -5.71
N ASN A 59 -10.18 2.45 -5.29
CA ASN A 59 -9.48 3.73 -5.08
C ASN A 59 -8.93 4.36 -6.38
N GLY A 60 -9.21 3.77 -7.54
CA GLY A 60 -8.73 4.24 -8.85
C GLY A 60 -7.23 4.05 -9.06
N TRP A 61 -6.58 3.20 -8.27
CA TRP A 61 -5.15 2.96 -8.38
C TRP A 61 -4.90 1.85 -9.40
N HIS A 62 -4.46 2.24 -10.60
CA HIS A 62 -4.08 1.29 -11.65
C HIS A 62 -2.58 0.95 -11.62
N THR A 63 -1.93 1.11 -10.47
CA THR A 63 -0.48 0.95 -10.32
C THR A 63 -0.13 -0.03 -9.21
N ASP A 64 1.09 -0.58 -9.27
CA ASP A 64 1.65 -1.37 -8.18
C ASP A 64 1.49 -0.63 -6.84
N SER A 65 1.21 -1.36 -5.78
CA SER A 65 1.02 -0.80 -4.44
C SER A 65 1.93 -1.49 -3.43
N LEU A 66 2.35 -0.77 -2.41
CA LEU A 66 3.08 -1.30 -1.27
C LEU A 66 2.08 -1.55 -0.13
N MET A 67 1.94 -2.81 0.25
CA MET A 67 1.29 -3.18 1.49
C MET A 67 2.34 -3.22 2.61
N ILE A 68 2.07 -2.52 3.69
CA ILE A 68 2.84 -2.58 4.92
C ILE A 68 1.97 -3.30 5.95
N ASN A 69 2.42 -4.46 6.41
CA ASN A 69 1.82 -5.13 7.55
C ASN A 69 2.46 -4.57 8.82
N LEU A 70 1.68 -3.84 9.61
CA LEU A 70 2.13 -3.22 10.85
C LEU A 70 2.20 -4.23 12.00
N ALA A 71 1.31 -5.23 12.02
CA ALA A 71 1.27 -6.28 13.02
C ALA A 71 2.51 -7.18 12.95
N GLU A 72 2.89 -7.63 11.76
CA GLU A 72 4.09 -8.47 11.54
C GLU A 72 5.35 -7.66 11.23
N ASN A 73 5.25 -6.33 11.18
CA ASN A 73 6.32 -5.42 10.77
C ASN A 73 6.95 -5.83 9.41
N SER A 74 6.13 -6.36 8.51
CA SER A 74 6.52 -6.86 7.19
C SER A 74 6.00 -5.94 6.08
N GLN A 75 6.48 -6.12 4.85
CA GLN A 75 6.01 -5.34 3.71
C GLN A 75 6.01 -6.20 2.45
N ARG A 76 5.04 -5.98 1.58
CA ARG A 76 4.89 -6.69 0.31
C ARG A 76 4.50 -5.72 -0.79
N VAL A 77 5.09 -5.89 -1.97
CA VAL A 77 4.65 -5.17 -3.16
C VAL A 77 3.54 -5.97 -3.82
N ILE A 78 2.37 -5.37 -3.95
CA ILE A 78 1.21 -5.86 -4.68
C ILE A 78 1.36 -5.35 -6.11
N ARG A 79 1.63 -6.28 -7.04
CA ARG A 79 1.75 -5.92 -8.45
C ARG A 79 0.38 -5.94 -9.11
N MET A 80 0.02 -4.81 -9.70
CA MET A 80 -1.11 -4.67 -10.60
C MET A 80 -0.58 -4.94 -12.01
N LYS A 81 -0.09 -6.16 -12.27
CA LYS A 81 0.21 -6.53 -13.65
C LYS A 81 -1.12 -6.51 -14.39
N GLU A 82 -1.23 -5.70 -15.44
CA GLU A 82 -2.06 -6.06 -16.58
C GLU A 82 -1.68 -7.49 -16.93
N ASP A 83 -2.63 -8.42 -16.83
CA ASP A 83 -2.50 -9.68 -17.52
C ASP A 83 -2.38 -9.31 -19.00
N ALA A 84 -1.14 -9.27 -19.48
CA ALA A 84 -0.80 -9.29 -20.88
C ALA A 84 -1.19 -10.68 -21.41
N THR A 85 -2.49 -10.95 -21.48
CA THR A 85 -3.02 -12.08 -22.23
C THR A 85 -3.19 -11.65 -23.68
N THR A 86 -2.17 -12.04 -24.45
CA THR A 86 -2.28 -12.62 -25.81
C THR A 86 -2.53 -11.69 -26.98
#